data_AF-A0A8I5ZLP5-F1
#
_entry.id   AF-A0A8I5ZLP5-F1
#
_cell.length_a   1.000
_cell.length_b   1.000
_cell.length_c   1.000
_cell.angle_alpha   90.00
_cell.angle_beta   90.00
_cell.angle_gamma   90.00
#
_symmetry.space_group_name_H-M   'P 1'
#
loop_
_entity.id
_entity.type
_entity.pdbx_description
1 polymer ?
#
loop_
_entity_poly.entity_id
_entity_poly.type
_entity_poly.pdbx_seq_one_letter_code
_entity_poly.pdbx_strand_id
1 'polypeptide(L)'
;MKPAGTDPRILSLAAEVAKSPEQNVPVILLKLKEIINNTPLGSSELKKVKQDIYCYDLIQYCLLVLSQDSSRIQGGWSTISQLTQILSHCCVGLEPGEDGEEFYKELLPSAAENFLVLGRRLQTCFINATKGEEQDKLLHFFQIVTDSLFWLLGGHIQLIQNVLQSDHFLHLLQTDNVQIGATVMTLLQNILQINSGNLLKIEGKALHSILDEILFKLLSTPSPVIRSTATKLLLVLAESHQEILILLRLSACYKGLRSLLNKQETLTEFSRELRQLVDLLTPKIQQEVEEQKLHKAACLIQAYWKGFQTRKRLKKLPSAVIALQRSFRAKRTKMLLELNRQKEEEDLRLRLQLQKQRAMRLSRESRLSMLEIIHPGQVEKYNREIEEKSALTIQKHWRGYRERKNFRQQRPSLTEYKAAVTLQRAVLKFLAKCRKKKKLFASWHGLQELTDARRVELKQQVDDYVKRHPGSQMSDVASRELHAQAQERLQHYFMGRAIEERAQQHREALMAQISTNIEQLMKAPSLKEAEGKEPEQFLSRSRPVAAKAKQAHLTTLKHIQAPWWKKLGEEPGDEMDVPKDELSIDLGTLFIGGTKPP
;
A
#
# COMPACT_ATOMS: atom_id res chain seq x y z
N MET A 1 34.57 20.01 -2.68
CA MET A 1 36.04 20.13 -2.61
C MET A 1 36.48 21.41 -3.35
N LYS A 2 37.41 22.23 -2.82
CA LYS A 2 37.93 23.39 -3.57
C LYS A 2 38.84 22.87 -4.70
N PRO A 3 38.51 23.07 -5.99
CA PRO A 3 39.31 22.55 -7.07
C PRO A 3 40.71 23.16 -7.05
N ALA A 4 41.74 22.32 -7.19
CA ALA A 4 43.12 22.79 -7.28
C ALA A 4 43.29 23.60 -8.58
N GLY A 5 43.55 24.90 -8.45
CA GLY A 5 43.79 25.81 -9.58
C GLY A 5 42.53 26.52 -10.10
N THR A 6 41.67 27.02 -9.22
CA THR A 6 40.55 27.92 -9.58
C THR A 6 41.02 29.14 -10.38
N ASP A 7 40.24 29.57 -11.37
CA ASP A 7 40.48 30.82 -12.08
C ASP A 7 40.49 32.02 -11.09
N PRO A 8 41.59 32.80 -11.03
CA PRO A 8 41.72 33.90 -10.08
C PRO A 8 40.65 34.98 -10.26
N ARG A 9 40.08 35.13 -11.47
CA ARG A 9 39.01 36.08 -11.77
C ARG A 9 37.69 35.66 -11.13
N ILE A 10 37.40 34.36 -11.10
CA ILE A 10 36.19 33.83 -10.44
C ILE A 10 36.36 33.90 -8.92
N LEU A 11 37.54 33.57 -8.41
CA LEU A 11 37.82 33.65 -6.98
C LEU A 11 37.73 35.09 -6.47
N SER A 12 38.27 36.07 -7.21
CA SER A 12 38.16 37.48 -6.84
C SER A 12 36.70 37.96 -6.88
N LEU A 13 35.94 37.57 -7.89
CA LEU A 13 34.52 37.91 -8.01
C LEU A 13 33.68 37.29 -6.90
N ALA A 14 33.89 36.01 -6.57
CA ALA A 14 33.22 35.36 -5.45
C ALA A 14 33.56 36.03 -4.10
N ALA A 15 34.81 36.43 -3.91
CA ALA A 15 35.21 37.19 -2.73
C ALA A 15 34.59 38.60 -2.68
N GLU A 16 34.41 39.25 -3.83
CA GLU A 16 33.74 40.56 -3.94
C GLU A 16 32.24 40.43 -3.64
N VAL A 17 31.56 39.41 -4.19
CA VAL A 17 30.15 39.11 -3.91
C VAL A 17 29.93 38.85 -2.42
N ALA A 18 30.77 38.03 -1.79
CA ALA A 18 30.63 37.69 -0.37
C ALA A 18 30.87 38.88 0.58
N LYS A 19 31.65 39.89 0.17
CA LYS A 19 31.95 41.08 0.99
C LYS A 19 31.03 42.27 0.73
N SER A 20 30.36 42.28 -0.42
CA SER A 20 29.56 43.42 -0.86
C SER A 20 28.16 43.40 -0.26
N PRO A 21 27.54 44.57 -0.03
CA PRO A 21 26.13 44.63 0.38
C PRO A 21 25.24 44.07 -0.73
N GLU A 22 24.11 43.47 -0.35
CA GLU A 22 23.16 42.79 -1.26
C GLU A 22 22.76 43.63 -2.48
N GLN A 23 22.71 44.97 -2.32
CA GLN A 23 22.35 45.90 -3.40
C GLN A 23 23.37 45.95 -4.55
N ASN A 24 24.66 45.71 -4.26
CA ASN A 24 25.75 45.77 -5.25
C ASN A 24 26.01 44.41 -5.90
N VAL A 25 25.54 43.31 -5.29
CA VAL A 25 25.73 41.94 -5.78
C VAL A 25 25.28 41.76 -7.24
N PRO A 26 24.11 42.27 -7.69
CA PRO A 26 23.67 42.12 -9.07
C PRO A 26 24.65 42.70 -10.09
N VAL A 27 25.23 43.88 -9.79
CA VAL A 27 26.19 44.55 -10.69
C VAL A 27 27.52 43.81 -10.72
N ILE A 28 27.97 43.28 -9.58
CA ILE A 28 29.20 42.48 -9.50
C ILE A 28 29.04 41.18 -10.30
N LEU A 29 27.88 40.52 -10.22
CA LEU A 29 27.60 39.31 -10.99
C LEU A 29 27.59 39.55 -12.50
N LEU A 30 27.32 40.78 -12.99
CA LEU A 30 27.42 41.08 -14.43
C LEU A 30 28.85 40.93 -14.97
N LYS A 31 29.89 41.10 -14.13
CA LYS A 31 31.29 40.86 -14.52
C LYS A 31 31.53 39.41 -14.97
N LEU A 32 30.67 38.45 -14.57
CA LEU A 32 30.72 37.08 -15.09
C LEU A 32 30.53 37.03 -16.60
N LYS A 33 29.72 37.93 -17.17
CA LYS A 33 29.51 38.01 -18.62
C LYS A 33 30.81 38.29 -19.37
N GLU A 34 31.63 39.19 -18.85
CA GLU A 34 32.93 39.53 -19.45
C GLU A 34 33.90 38.35 -19.37
N ILE A 35 33.94 37.64 -18.24
CA ILE A 35 34.80 36.47 -18.05
C ILE A 35 34.41 35.35 -19.02
N ILE A 36 33.11 35.10 -19.19
CA ILE A 36 32.60 34.06 -20.10
C ILE A 36 32.86 34.44 -21.55
N ASN A 37 32.58 35.68 -21.95
CA ASN A 37 32.75 36.14 -23.33
C ASN A 37 34.23 36.22 -23.77
N ASN A 38 35.14 36.53 -22.84
CA ASN A 38 36.58 36.56 -23.12
C ASN A 38 37.20 35.16 -23.24
N THR A 39 36.45 34.10 -22.90
CA THR A 39 36.93 32.72 -22.96
C THR A 39 36.39 32.04 -24.23
N PRO A 40 37.23 31.44 -25.08
CA PRO A 40 36.77 30.87 -26.34
C PRO A 40 35.77 29.72 -26.12
N LEU A 41 34.69 29.71 -26.91
CA LEU A 41 33.65 28.68 -26.88
C LEU A 41 34.24 27.30 -27.15
N GLY A 42 33.87 26.31 -26.33
CA GLY A 42 34.32 24.92 -26.46
C GLY A 42 35.72 24.63 -25.89
N SER A 43 36.44 25.63 -25.37
CA SER A 43 37.72 25.41 -24.72
C SER A 43 37.59 24.65 -23.39
N SER A 44 38.63 23.90 -23.02
CA SER A 44 38.75 23.31 -21.68
C SER A 44 38.76 24.37 -20.58
N GLU A 45 39.26 25.57 -20.89
CA GLU A 45 39.21 26.74 -20.02
C GLU A 45 37.77 27.16 -19.70
N LEU A 46 36.88 27.23 -20.70
CA LEU A 46 35.48 27.60 -20.47
C LEU A 46 34.76 26.57 -19.59
N LYS A 47 35.01 25.28 -19.81
CA LYS A 47 34.46 24.22 -18.94
C LYS A 47 34.92 24.40 -17.49
N LYS A 48 36.22 24.69 -17.30
CA LYS A 48 36.80 24.92 -15.98
C LYS A 48 36.23 26.16 -15.31
N VAL A 49 36.08 27.26 -16.04
CA VAL A 49 35.45 28.50 -15.54
C VAL A 49 34.01 28.22 -15.09
N LYS A 50 33.22 27.48 -15.87
CA LYS A 50 31.85 27.10 -15.46
C LYS A 50 31.83 26.24 -14.20
N GLN A 51 32.75 25.29 -14.10
CA GLN A 51 32.89 24.46 -12.90
C GLN A 51 33.27 25.30 -11.68
N ASP A 52 34.18 26.26 -11.83
CA ASP A 52 34.53 27.19 -10.77
C ASP A 52 33.34 28.07 -10.37
N ILE A 53 32.56 28.60 -11.34
CA ILE A 53 31.35 29.38 -11.07
C ILE A 53 30.35 28.57 -10.22
N TYR A 54 30.18 27.28 -10.53
CA TYR A 54 29.32 26.38 -9.76
C TYR A 54 29.88 26.10 -8.36
N CYS A 55 31.16 25.74 -8.24
CA CYS A 55 31.81 25.42 -6.96
C CYS A 55 31.84 26.58 -5.96
N TYR A 56 31.73 27.82 -6.44
CA TYR A 56 31.66 29.03 -5.62
C TYR A 56 30.24 29.57 -5.48
N ASP A 57 29.22 28.75 -5.76
CA ASP A 57 27.79 29.03 -5.60
C ASP A 57 27.29 30.28 -6.34
N LEU A 58 28.04 30.76 -7.33
CA LEU A 58 27.68 31.97 -8.07
C LEU A 58 26.39 31.79 -8.89
N ILE A 59 26.11 30.56 -9.32
CA ILE A 59 24.82 30.19 -9.92
C ILE A 59 23.69 30.37 -8.90
N GLN A 60 23.89 29.94 -7.65
CA GLN A 60 22.90 30.11 -6.59
C GLN A 60 22.69 31.58 -6.25
N TYR A 61 23.76 32.39 -6.18
CA TYR A 61 23.65 33.83 -6.00
C TYR A 61 22.88 34.50 -7.15
N CYS A 62 23.11 34.09 -8.40
CA CYS A 62 22.32 34.57 -9.54
C CYS A 62 20.83 34.22 -9.37
N LEU A 63 20.50 32.98 -9.00
CA LEU A 63 19.12 32.56 -8.75
C LEU A 63 18.46 33.35 -7.62
N LEU A 64 19.18 33.57 -6.52
CA LEU A 64 18.70 34.39 -5.40
C LEU A 64 18.40 35.82 -5.85
N VAL A 65 19.27 36.45 -6.64
CA VAL A 65 19.02 37.78 -7.20
C VAL A 65 17.80 37.78 -8.12
N LEU A 66 17.65 36.78 -8.99
CA LEU A 66 16.49 36.68 -9.89
C LEU A 66 15.16 36.46 -9.16
N SER A 67 15.18 35.88 -7.96
CA SER A 67 13.98 35.70 -7.14
C SER A 67 13.47 37.00 -6.49
N GLN A 68 14.34 38.00 -6.33
CA GLN A 68 14.02 39.28 -5.69
C GLN A 68 13.13 40.18 -6.55
N ASP A 69 12.54 41.21 -5.93
CA ASP A 69 11.74 42.22 -6.63
C ASP A 69 12.62 43.12 -7.51
N SER A 70 12.20 43.32 -8.75
CA SER A 70 12.97 44.06 -9.76
C SER A 70 13.20 45.53 -9.43
N SER A 71 12.33 46.13 -8.60
CA SER A 71 12.44 47.52 -8.16
C SER A 71 13.60 47.75 -7.19
N ARG A 72 14.10 46.71 -6.52
CA ARG A 72 15.19 46.79 -5.54
C ARG A 72 16.57 46.61 -6.17
N ILE A 73 16.62 46.09 -7.40
CA ILE A 73 17.86 45.73 -8.08
C ILE A 73 18.41 46.94 -8.85
N GLN A 74 19.70 47.25 -8.65
CA GLN A 74 20.37 48.30 -9.40
C GLN A 74 20.40 47.98 -10.90
N GLY A 75 19.86 48.89 -11.71
CA GLY A 75 19.68 48.71 -13.17
C GLY A 75 18.39 47.99 -13.57
N GLY A 76 17.58 47.55 -12.61
CA GLY A 76 16.24 47.00 -12.82
C GLY A 76 16.20 45.85 -13.84
N TRP A 77 15.27 45.94 -14.79
CA TRP A 77 15.05 44.91 -15.82
C TRP A 77 16.25 44.67 -16.74
N SER A 78 17.10 45.67 -16.97
CA SER A 78 18.31 45.51 -17.79
C SER A 78 19.29 44.54 -17.12
N THR A 79 19.57 44.75 -15.83
CA THR A 79 20.45 43.87 -15.05
C THR A 79 19.87 42.46 -14.94
N ILE A 80 18.57 42.34 -14.64
CA ILE A 80 17.89 41.04 -14.52
C ILE A 80 17.98 40.24 -15.83
N SER A 81 17.65 40.86 -16.96
CA SER A 81 17.68 40.17 -18.27
C SER A 81 19.10 39.69 -18.62
N GLN A 82 20.11 40.49 -18.30
CA GLN A 82 21.51 40.10 -18.49
C GLN A 82 21.93 38.97 -17.53
N LEU A 83 21.47 38.98 -16.28
CA LEU A 83 21.72 37.89 -15.33
C LEU A 83 21.03 36.60 -15.76
N THR A 84 19.80 36.66 -16.30
CA THR A 84 19.11 35.51 -16.89
C THR A 84 19.94 34.91 -18.04
N GLN A 85 20.48 35.77 -18.91
CA GLN A 85 21.38 35.35 -20.00
C GLN A 85 22.65 34.68 -19.45
N ILE A 86 23.34 35.32 -18.50
CA ILE A 86 24.55 34.76 -17.86
C ILE A 86 24.25 33.39 -17.25
N LEU A 87 23.18 33.30 -16.46
CA LEU A 87 22.78 32.06 -15.79
C LEU A 87 22.51 30.95 -16.81
N SER A 88 21.80 31.24 -17.91
CA SER A 88 21.58 30.26 -18.98
C SER A 88 22.90 29.77 -19.60
N HIS A 89 23.86 30.68 -19.87
CA HIS A 89 25.16 30.31 -20.43
C HIS A 89 26.05 29.54 -19.44
N CYS A 90 25.98 29.86 -18.15
CA CYS A 90 26.69 29.14 -17.08
C CYS A 90 26.18 27.71 -16.93
N CYS A 91 24.86 27.52 -16.94
CA CYS A 91 24.23 26.22 -16.75
C CYS A 91 24.43 25.28 -17.94
N VAL A 92 24.39 25.79 -19.18
CA VAL A 92 24.54 24.94 -20.39
C VAL A 92 25.98 24.46 -20.53
N GLY A 93 26.19 23.14 -20.61
CA GLY A 93 27.52 22.52 -20.77
C GLY A 93 28.36 22.49 -19.49
N LEU A 94 27.76 22.75 -18.33
CA LEU A 94 28.37 22.49 -17.02
C LEU A 94 28.33 20.99 -16.71
N GLU A 95 29.45 20.43 -16.26
CA GLU A 95 29.57 19.03 -15.81
C GLU A 95 29.80 19.02 -14.29
N PRO A 96 28.74 19.12 -13.46
CA PRO A 96 28.89 19.20 -12.01
C PRO A 96 29.30 17.82 -11.47
N GLY A 97 30.60 17.54 -11.43
CA GLY A 97 31.24 16.25 -11.11
C GLY A 97 30.45 15.25 -10.25
N GLU A 98 30.82 15.08 -8.98
CA GLU A 98 30.18 14.10 -8.08
C GLU A 98 28.88 14.64 -7.45
N ASP A 99 28.80 15.95 -7.22
CA ASP A 99 27.65 16.66 -6.62
C ASP A 99 26.62 17.12 -7.68
N GLY A 100 26.47 16.36 -8.77
CA GLY A 100 25.60 16.75 -9.89
C GLY A 100 24.11 16.61 -9.62
N GLU A 101 23.71 15.81 -8.63
CA GLU A 101 22.29 15.59 -8.35
C GLU A 101 21.55 16.88 -7.94
N GLU A 102 22.16 17.70 -7.09
CA GLU A 102 21.60 18.99 -6.64
C GLU A 102 21.39 19.93 -7.84
N PHE A 103 22.38 20.00 -8.74
CA PHE A 103 22.29 20.80 -9.95
C PHE A 103 21.13 20.40 -10.85
N TYR A 104 21.00 19.10 -11.16
CA TYR A 104 19.97 18.61 -12.08
C TYR A 104 18.57 18.55 -11.46
N LYS A 105 18.43 18.26 -10.16
CA LYS A 105 17.13 18.05 -9.51
C LYS A 105 16.57 19.33 -8.89
N GLU A 106 17.40 20.25 -8.42
CA GLU A 106 16.96 21.44 -7.69
C GLU A 106 17.26 22.73 -8.45
N LEU A 107 18.53 22.99 -8.76
CA LEU A 107 18.95 24.28 -9.31
C LEU A 107 18.44 24.53 -10.73
N LEU A 108 18.54 23.54 -11.63
CA LEU A 108 18.10 23.68 -13.01
C LEU A 108 16.56 23.86 -13.14
N PRO A 109 15.71 23.04 -12.48
CA PRO A 109 14.27 23.30 -12.43
C PRO A 109 13.93 24.65 -11.80
N SER A 110 14.61 25.04 -10.73
CA SER A 110 14.42 26.34 -10.09
C SER A 110 14.80 27.50 -11.02
N ALA A 111 15.86 27.36 -11.83
CA ALA A 111 16.24 28.34 -12.83
C ALA A 111 15.16 28.51 -13.90
N ALA A 112 14.68 27.41 -14.46
CA ALA A 112 13.62 27.43 -15.47
C ALA A 112 12.34 28.06 -14.93
N GLU A 113 11.94 27.73 -13.69
CA GLU A 113 10.76 28.29 -13.06
C GLU A 113 10.91 29.79 -12.78
N ASN A 114 12.07 30.23 -12.27
CA ASN A 114 12.35 31.66 -12.08
C ASN A 114 12.30 32.43 -13.40
N PHE A 115 12.76 31.84 -14.52
CA PHE A 115 12.69 32.51 -15.82
C PHE A 115 11.24 32.71 -16.27
N LEU A 116 10.36 31.75 -16.02
CA LEU A 116 8.92 31.88 -16.29
C LEU A 116 8.26 32.94 -15.40
N VAL A 117 8.60 32.97 -14.11
CA VAL A 117 8.12 33.99 -13.17
C VAL A 117 8.57 35.39 -13.61
N LEU A 118 9.82 35.55 -14.04
CA LEU A 118 10.33 36.81 -14.59
C LEU A 118 9.58 37.20 -15.86
N GLY A 119 9.31 36.24 -16.75
CA GLY A 119 8.46 36.44 -17.93
C GLY A 119 7.08 36.99 -17.54
N ARG A 120 6.41 36.41 -16.53
CA ARG A 120 5.10 36.88 -16.03
C ARG A 120 5.16 38.29 -15.45
N ARG A 121 6.22 38.60 -14.69
CA ARG A 121 6.42 39.94 -14.13
C ARG A 121 6.66 40.97 -15.24
N LEU A 122 7.50 40.65 -16.23
CA LEU A 122 7.74 41.48 -17.42
C LEU A 122 6.47 41.69 -18.23
N GLN A 123 5.67 40.64 -18.45
CA GLN A 123 4.36 40.73 -19.10
C GLN A 123 3.44 41.71 -18.35
N THR A 124 3.39 41.63 -17.03
CA THR A 124 2.56 42.52 -16.21
C THR A 124 3.04 43.97 -16.31
N CYS A 125 4.35 44.21 -16.22
CA CYS A 125 4.94 45.52 -16.42
C CYS A 125 4.65 46.07 -17.82
N PHE A 126 4.73 45.23 -18.85
CA PHE A 126 4.46 45.62 -20.24
C PHE A 126 3.00 46.04 -20.43
N ILE A 127 2.05 45.27 -19.87
CA ILE A 127 0.61 45.60 -19.95
C ILE A 127 0.30 46.93 -19.23
N ASN A 128 1.00 47.22 -18.13
CA ASN A 128 0.81 48.44 -17.35
C ASN A 128 1.57 49.66 -17.91
N ALA A 129 2.52 49.46 -18.82
CA ALA A 129 3.32 50.55 -19.38
C ALA A 129 2.46 51.40 -20.34
N THR A 130 2.51 52.72 -20.18
CA THR A 130 1.67 53.68 -20.94
C THR A 130 2.37 54.25 -22.17
N LYS A 131 3.71 54.33 -22.15
CA LYS A 131 4.51 54.90 -23.24
C LYS A 131 5.04 53.81 -24.15
N GLY A 132 5.00 54.04 -25.46
CA GLY A 132 5.52 53.12 -26.47
C GLY A 132 7.01 52.80 -26.28
N GLU A 133 7.85 53.80 -26.00
CA GLU A 133 9.30 53.57 -25.77
C GLU A 133 9.59 52.69 -24.54
N GLU A 134 8.75 52.76 -23.50
CA GLU A 134 8.87 51.91 -22.31
C GLU A 134 8.41 50.47 -22.63
N GLN A 135 7.34 50.34 -23.41
CA GLN A 135 6.86 49.04 -23.92
C GLN A 135 7.92 48.36 -24.78
N ASP A 136 8.57 49.08 -25.71
CA ASP A 136 9.61 48.52 -26.59
C ASP A 136 10.81 48.00 -25.78
N LYS A 137 11.23 48.75 -24.75
CA LYS A 137 12.29 48.31 -23.84
C LYS A 137 11.88 47.07 -23.05
N LEU A 138 10.67 47.03 -22.51
CA LEU A 138 10.16 45.88 -21.76
C LEU A 138 9.99 44.65 -22.65
N LEU A 139 9.56 44.82 -23.90
CA LEU A 139 9.47 43.74 -24.88
C LEU A 139 10.86 43.20 -25.21
N HIS A 140 11.86 44.08 -25.39
CA HIS A 140 13.24 43.66 -25.59
C HIS A 140 13.77 42.84 -24.41
N PHE A 141 13.51 43.27 -23.18
CA PHE A 141 13.85 42.49 -21.98
C PHE A 141 13.12 41.14 -21.93
N PHE A 142 11.84 41.11 -22.29
CA PHE A 142 11.05 39.87 -22.37
C PHE A 142 11.63 38.89 -23.40
N GLN A 143 12.06 39.38 -24.55
CA GLN A 143 12.72 38.58 -25.58
C GLN A 143 14.04 38.00 -25.05
N ILE A 144 14.88 38.81 -24.40
CA ILE A 144 16.14 38.31 -23.80
C ILE A 144 15.86 37.18 -22.79
N VAL A 145 14.87 37.34 -21.91
CA VAL A 145 14.52 36.30 -20.93
C VAL A 145 14.00 35.03 -21.63
N THR A 146 13.18 35.19 -22.67
CA THR A 146 12.63 34.09 -23.47
C THR A 146 13.72 33.34 -24.24
N ASP A 147 14.65 34.06 -24.85
CA ASP A 147 15.79 33.50 -25.58
C ASP A 147 16.76 32.79 -24.63
N SER A 148 16.97 33.34 -23.43
CA SER A 148 17.78 32.72 -22.39
C SER A 148 17.14 31.43 -21.85
N LEU A 149 15.81 31.42 -21.69
CA LEU A 149 15.06 30.21 -21.36
C LEU A 149 15.20 29.17 -22.48
N PHE A 150 15.04 29.58 -23.73
CA PHE A 150 15.20 28.68 -24.87
C PHE A 150 16.61 28.08 -24.94
N TRP A 151 17.64 28.90 -24.73
CA TRP A 151 19.03 28.45 -24.70
C TRP A 151 19.27 27.41 -23.58
N LEU A 152 18.72 27.66 -22.38
CA LEU A 152 18.80 26.74 -21.25
C LEU A 152 18.13 25.39 -21.58
N LEU A 153 16.94 25.42 -22.18
CA LEU A 153 16.20 24.22 -22.60
C LEU A 153 16.93 23.44 -23.70
N GLY A 154 17.61 24.13 -24.62
CA GLY A 154 18.41 23.49 -25.66
C GLY A 154 19.62 22.73 -25.11
N GLY A 155 20.24 23.23 -24.03
CA GLY A 155 21.29 22.49 -23.33
C GLY A 155 20.79 21.38 -22.42
N HIS A 156 19.60 21.57 -21.81
CA HIS A 156 19.02 20.67 -20.81
C HIS A 156 17.60 20.25 -21.20
N ILE A 157 17.51 19.34 -22.17
CA ILE A 157 16.27 18.86 -22.78
C ILE A 157 15.26 18.32 -21.74
N GLN A 158 15.74 17.82 -20.60
CA GLN A 158 14.91 17.30 -19.51
C GLN A 158 13.99 18.39 -18.92
N LEU A 159 14.44 19.66 -18.91
CA LEU A 159 13.69 20.79 -18.35
C LEU A 159 12.47 21.17 -19.20
N ILE A 160 12.39 20.74 -20.46
CA ILE A 160 11.25 21.00 -21.33
C ILE A 160 9.96 20.49 -20.66
N GLN A 161 10.00 19.32 -20.04
CA GLN A 161 8.84 18.78 -19.34
C GLN A 161 8.42 19.70 -18.17
N ASN A 162 9.37 20.18 -17.38
CA ASN A 162 9.10 21.07 -16.25
C ASN A 162 8.48 22.39 -16.71
N VAL A 163 9.01 22.99 -17.79
CA VAL A 163 8.49 24.24 -18.36
C VAL A 163 7.08 24.06 -18.90
N LEU A 164 6.83 23.00 -19.68
CA LEU A 164 5.50 22.75 -20.26
C LEU A 164 4.44 22.37 -19.23
N GLN A 165 4.84 21.85 -18.07
CA GLN A 165 3.94 21.57 -16.94
C GLN A 165 3.75 22.77 -16.00
N SER A 166 4.54 23.83 -16.14
CA SER A 166 4.46 25.00 -15.25
C SER A 166 3.21 25.85 -15.54
N ASP A 167 2.48 26.18 -14.48
CA ASP A 167 1.33 27.09 -14.55
C ASP A 167 1.73 28.47 -15.08
N HIS A 168 2.96 28.93 -14.77
CA HIS A 168 3.47 30.22 -15.25
C HIS A 168 3.63 30.23 -16.77
N PHE A 169 4.05 29.12 -17.38
CA PHE A 169 4.15 29.00 -18.83
C PHE A 169 2.76 29.05 -19.48
N LEU A 170 1.78 28.33 -18.93
CA LEU A 170 0.40 28.37 -19.41
C LEU A 170 -0.18 29.80 -19.33
N HIS A 171 0.07 30.51 -18.24
CA HIS A 171 -0.37 31.89 -18.08
C HIS A 171 0.34 32.88 -19.01
N LEU A 172 1.60 32.63 -19.37
CA LEU A 172 2.30 33.40 -20.41
C LEU A 172 1.63 33.18 -21.78
N LEU A 173 1.22 31.95 -22.08
CA LEU A 173 0.53 31.60 -23.32
C LEU A 173 -0.88 32.21 -23.40
N GLN A 174 -1.60 32.29 -22.27
CA GLN A 174 -2.95 32.89 -22.15
C GLN A 174 -3.01 34.41 -22.38
N THR A 175 -1.89 35.05 -22.70
CA THR A 175 -1.81 36.50 -22.92
C THR A 175 -2.65 36.98 -24.11
N ASP A 176 -3.39 38.07 -23.94
CA ASP A 176 -4.12 38.72 -25.05
C ASP A 176 -3.24 39.67 -25.86
N ASN A 177 -2.04 39.97 -25.37
CA ASN A 177 -1.11 40.83 -26.09
C ASN A 177 -0.50 40.12 -27.31
N VAL A 178 -0.53 40.81 -28.46
CA VAL A 178 -0.06 40.27 -29.75
C VAL A 178 1.43 39.94 -29.76
N GLN A 179 2.29 40.84 -29.27
CA GLN A 179 3.74 40.67 -29.34
C GLN A 179 4.22 39.60 -28.35
N ILE A 180 3.73 39.64 -27.11
CA ILE A 180 4.06 38.64 -26.09
C ILE A 180 3.51 37.27 -26.50
N GLY A 181 2.26 37.19 -26.95
CA GLY A 181 1.64 35.92 -27.37
C GLY A 181 2.37 35.29 -28.55
N ALA A 182 2.72 36.10 -29.56
CA ALA A 182 3.53 35.63 -30.69
C ALA A 182 4.91 35.10 -30.24
N THR A 183 5.56 35.79 -29.29
CA THR A 183 6.88 35.39 -28.77
C THR A 183 6.79 34.07 -27.99
N VAL A 184 5.79 33.90 -27.11
CA VAL A 184 5.60 32.67 -26.34
C VAL A 184 5.23 31.48 -27.24
N MET A 185 4.37 31.68 -28.24
CA MET A 185 4.06 30.62 -29.21
C MET A 185 5.27 30.24 -30.07
N THR A 186 6.10 31.22 -30.44
CA THR A 186 7.35 30.96 -31.18
C THR A 186 8.35 30.20 -30.31
N LEU A 187 8.48 30.57 -29.03
CA LEU A 187 9.26 29.81 -28.05
C LEU A 187 8.79 28.36 -27.99
N LEU A 188 7.47 28.13 -27.88
CA LEU A 188 6.91 26.77 -27.87
C LEU A 188 7.23 26.02 -29.16
N GLN A 189 7.09 26.67 -30.32
CA GLN A 189 7.46 26.08 -31.60
C GLN A 189 8.93 25.65 -31.63
N ASN A 190 9.84 26.51 -31.16
CA ASN A 190 11.27 26.23 -31.13
C ASN A 190 11.59 25.08 -30.15
N ILE A 191 10.93 25.03 -28.98
CA ILE A 191 11.07 23.93 -28.01
C ILE A 191 10.70 22.59 -28.64
N LEU A 192 9.59 22.56 -29.41
CA LEU A 192 9.11 21.35 -30.07
C LEU A 192 10.03 20.89 -31.21
N GLN A 193 10.73 21.82 -31.87
CA GLN A 193 11.73 21.47 -32.87
C GLN A 193 12.97 20.79 -32.27
N ILE A 194 13.36 21.15 -31.05
CA ILE A 194 14.49 20.51 -30.35
C ILE A 194 14.12 19.08 -29.93
N ASN A 195 12.97 18.93 -29.26
CA ASN A 195 12.51 17.62 -28.82
C ASN A 195 10.99 17.58 -28.73
N SER A 196 10.37 17.11 -29.80
CA SER A 196 8.94 16.92 -29.90
C SER A 196 8.43 15.92 -28.84
N GLY A 197 9.15 14.80 -28.64
CA GLY A 197 8.71 13.69 -27.77
C GLY A 197 8.46 14.02 -26.30
N ASN A 198 8.99 15.13 -25.77
CA ASN A 198 8.72 15.55 -24.39
C ASN A 198 7.30 16.07 -24.18
N LEU A 199 6.63 16.56 -25.23
CA LEU A 199 5.24 17.01 -25.14
C LEU A 199 4.29 15.85 -24.80
N LEU A 200 4.58 14.63 -25.24
CA LEU A 200 3.75 13.46 -24.91
C LEU A 200 3.98 12.94 -23.49
N LYS A 201 5.05 13.38 -22.82
CA LYS A 201 5.36 13.02 -21.43
C LYS A 201 4.65 13.90 -20.41
N ILE A 202 4.09 15.03 -20.83
CA ILE A 202 3.41 15.93 -19.90
C ILE A 202 2.08 15.32 -19.43
N GLU A 203 1.57 15.83 -18.32
CA GLU A 203 0.26 15.40 -17.85
C GLU A 203 -0.82 15.73 -18.89
N GLY A 204 -1.75 14.80 -19.08
CA GLY A 204 -2.81 14.98 -20.07
C GLY A 204 -3.57 16.30 -19.90
N LYS A 205 -3.78 16.77 -18.67
CA LYS A 205 -4.44 18.07 -18.41
C LYS A 205 -3.64 19.25 -18.97
N ALA A 206 -2.33 19.31 -18.71
CA ALA A 206 -1.46 20.37 -19.20
C ALA A 206 -1.41 20.38 -20.75
N LEU A 207 -1.33 19.21 -21.36
CA LEU A 207 -1.38 19.08 -22.83
C LEU A 207 -2.68 19.65 -23.42
N HIS A 208 -3.84 19.30 -22.83
CA HIS A 208 -5.12 19.83 -23.30
C HIS A 208 -5.20 21.34 -23.09
N SER A 209 -4.79 21.87 -21.94
CA SER A 209 -4.79 23.31 -21.69
C SER A 209 -3.94 24.10 -22.70
N ILE A 210 -2.75 23.59 -23.07
CA ILE A 210 -1.89 24.21 -24.08
C ILE A 210 -2.57 24.17 -25.46
N LEU A 211 -3.12 23.02 -25.85
CA LEU A 211 -3.80 22.86 -27.14
C LEU A 211 -5.07 23.71 -27.24
N ASP A 212 -5.87 23.74 -26.18
CA ASP A 212 -7.09 24.55 -26.05
C ASP A 212 -6.74 26.03 -26.22
N GLU A 213 -5.66 26.49 -25.59
CA GLU A 213 -5.22 27.88 -25.69
C GLU A 213 -4.74 28.21 -27.12
N ILE A 214 -3.94 27.36 -27.76
CA ILE A 214 -3.49 27.59 -29.14
C ILE A 214 -4.68 27.60 -30.11
N LEU A 215 -5.64 26.69 -29.93
CA LEU A 215 -6.86 26.64 -30.73
C LEU A 215 -7.75 27.85 -30.49
N PHE A 216 -7.85 28.31 -29.24
CA PHE A 216 -8.55 29.55 -28.91
C PHE A 216 -7.89 30.75 -29.59
N LYS A 217 -6.56 30.85 -29.57
CA LYS A 217 -5.81 31.91 -30.26
C LYS A 217 -5.97 31.84 -31.79
N LEU A 218 -6.07 30.64 -32.37
CA LEU A 218 -6.34 30.48 -33.80
C LEU A 218 -7.77 30.90 -34.18
N LEU A 219 -8.77 30.44 -33.42
CA LEU A 219 -10.18 30.55 -33.79
C LEU A 219 -10.81 31.89 -33.37
N SER A 220 -10.43 32.41 -32.22
CA SER A 220 -11.11 33.55 -31.58
C SER A 220 -10.35 34.86 -31.68
N THR A 221 -9.02 34.84 -31.89
CA THR A 221 -8.22 36.08 -31.88
C THR A 221 -8.22 36.78 -33.24
N PRO A 222 -8.47 38.11 -33.32
CA PRO A 222 -8.56 38.82 -34.59
C PRO A 222 -7.21 39.03 -35.29
N SER A 223 -6.11 39.07 -34.53
CA SER A 223 -4.78 39.39 -35.06
C SER A 223 -4.29 38.33 -36.07
N PRO A 224 -3.91 38.72 -37.31
CA PRO A 224 -3.42 37.78 -38.32
C PRO A 224 -2.07 37.15 -37.91
N VAL A 225 -1.24 37.89 -37.17
CA VAL A 225 0.06 37.40 -36.68
C VAL A 225 -0.13 36.24 -35.71
N ILE A 226 -1.02 36.40 -34.72
CA ILE A 226 -1.33 35.34 -33.74
C ILE A 226 -1.88 34.11 -34.45
N ARG A 227 -2.86 34.30 -35.35
CA ARG A 227 -3.48 33.19 -36.09
C ARG A 227 -2.47 32.44 -36.97
N SER A 228 -1.60 33.16 -37.68
CA SER A 228 -0.52 32.57 -38.45
C SER A 228 0.43 31.74 -37.58
N THR A 229 0.87 32.29 -36.44
CA THR A 229 1.79 31.59 -35.53
C THR A 229 1.13 30.38 -34.89
N ALA A 230 -0.13 30.49 -34.44
CA ALA A 230 -0.90 29.38 -33.90
C ALA A 230 -1.12 28.27 -34.94
N THR A 231 -1.38 28.63 -36.20
CA THR A 231 -1.51 27.66 -37.32
C THR A 231 -0.21 26.90 -37.53
N LYS A 232 0.92 27.62 -37.64
CA LYS A 232 2.25 27.00 -37.79
C LYS A 232 2.59 26.07 -36.64
N LEU A 233 2.26 26.48 -35.41
CA LEU A 233 2.49 25.67 -34.22
C LEU A 233 1.64 24.40 -34.22
N LEU A 234 0.34 24.49 -34.54
CA LEU A 234 -0.53 23.31 -34.68
C LEU A 234 -0.07 22.38 -35.82
N LEU A 235 0.45 22.95 -36.91
CA LEU A 235 1.01 22.17 -38.01
C LEU A 235 2.23 21.37 -37.53
N VAL A 236 3.20 22.03 -36.87
CA VAL A 236 4.38 21.37 -36.29
C VAL A 236 3.96 20.28 -35.29
N LEU A 237 2.97 20.55 -34.44
CA LEU A 237 2.44 19.58 -33.48
C LEU A 237 1.79 18.36 -34.16
N ALA A 238 1.01 18.59 -35.21
CA ALA A 238 0.32 17.55 -35.96
C ALA A 238 1.28 16.69 -36.80
N GLU A 239 2.32 17.31 -37.38
CA GLU A 239 3.33 16.62 -38.18
C GLU A 239 4.32 15.83 -37.32
N SER A 240 4.65 16.32 -36.13
CA SER A 240 5.62 15.67 -35.23
C SER A 240 5.03 14.51 -34.42
N HIS A 241 3.73 14.54 -34.11
CA HIS A 241 3.09 13.55 -33.24
C HIS A 241 1.77 13.01 -33.77
N GLN A 242 1.78 11.72 -34.07
CA GLN A 242 0.58 10.96 -34.46
C GLN A 242 -0.52 11.06 -33.40
N GLU A 243 -0.18 11.05 -32.11
CA GLU A 243 -1.13 11.12 -31.00
C GLU A 243 -1.86 12.45 -30.94
N ILE A 244 -1.16 13.56 -31.23
CA ILE A 244 -1.75 14.90 -31.25
C ILE A 244 -2.62 15.06 -32.49
N LEU A 245 -2.16 14.56 -33.65
CA LEU A 245 -2.98 14.49 -34.86
C LEU A 245 -4.27 13.71 -34.59
N ILE A 246 -4.18 12.53 -33.97
CA ILE A 246 -5.34 11.72 -33.57
C ILE A 246 -6.24 12.49 -32.60
N LEU A 247 -5.67 13.20 -31.63
CA LEU A 247 -6.42 13.99 -30.66
C LEU A 247 -7.21 15.13 -31.34
N LEU A 248 -6.56 15.92 -32.19
CA LEU A 248 -7.20 17.00 -32.97
C LEU A 248 -8.26 16.46 -33.94
N ARG A 249 -8.07 15.24 -34.43
CA ARG A 249 -8.93 14.61 -35.44
C ARG A 249 -10.15 13.89 -34.87
N LEU A 250 -9.99 13.18 -33.74
CA LEU A 250 -10.95 12.19 -33.23
C LEU A 250 -11.47 12.48 -31.84
N SER A 251 -10.82 13.33 -31.05
CA SER A 251 -11.32 13.62 -29.71
C SER A 251 -12.70 14.29 -29.79
N ALA A 252 -13.55 13.97 -28.82
CA ALA A 252 -14.82 14.66 -28.67
C ALA A 252 -14.63 16.15 -28.34
N CYS A 253 -13.49 16.51 -27.74
CA CYS A 253 -13.13 17.86 -27.33
C CYS A 253 -13.07 18.84 -28.51
N TYR A 254 -12.51 18.40 -29.65
CA TYR A 254 -12.33 19.25 -30.83
C TYR A 254 -13.34 18.94 -31.95
N LYS A 255 -14.53 18.44 -31.59
CA LYS A 255 -15.58 18.11 -32.55
C LYS A 255 -16.01 19.37 -33.32
N GLY A 256 -15.88 19.32 -34.64
CA GLY A 256 -16.23 20.44 -35.52
C GLY A 256 -15.08 21.40 -35.80
N LEU A 257 -13.88 21.19 -35.23
CA LEU A 257 -12.69 22.00 -35.52
C LEU A 257 -12.47 22.18 -37.02
N ARG A 258 -12.57 21.11 -37.81
CA ARG A 258 -12.48 21.17 -39.28
C ARG A 258 -13.48 22.15 -39.90
N SER A 259 -14.74 22.10 -39.47
CA SER A 259 -15.78 22.99 -39.99
C SER A 259 -15.52 24.45 -39.62
N LEU A 260 -14.84 24.70 -38.50
CA LEU A 260 -14.42 26.03 -38.09
C LEU A 260 -13.22 26.51 -38.90
N LEU A 261 -12.21 25.66 -39.11
CA LEU A 261 -11.03 25.98 -39.92
C LEU A 261 -11.39 26.22 -41.39
N ASN A 262 -12.27 25.40 -41.98
CA ASN A 262 -12.73 25.60 -43.36
C ASN A 262 -13.52 26.91 -43.53
N LYS A 263 -14.27 27.33 -42.50
CA LYS A 263 -14.96 28.63 -42.52
C LYS A 263 -13.98 29.82 -42.45
N GLN A 264 -12.75 29.60 -41.97
CA GLN A 264 -11.73 30.65 -41.92
C GLN A 264 -10.96 30.82 -43.23
N GLU A 265 -11.10 29.92 -44.20
CA GLU A 265 -10.32 29.95 -45.46
C GLU A 265 -10.50 31.24 -46.27
N THR A 266 -11.58 32.00 -46.04
CA THR A 266 -11.82 33.28 -46.72
C THR A 266 -10.92 34.44 -46.26
N LEU A 267 -10.02 34.25 -45.27
CA LEU A 267 -9.24 35.33 -44.66
C LEU A 267 -7.71 35.11 -44.78
N THR A 268 -7.13 35.65 -45.85
CA THR A 268 -5.78 36.27 -46.06
C THR A 268 -4.51 35.76 -45.31
N GLU A 269 -3.39 35.78 -46.07
CA GLU A 269 -1.95 35.59 -45.75
C GLU A 269 -1.44 34.19 -45.35
N PHE A 270 -2.02 33.52 -44.35
CA PHE A 270 -1.53 32.19 -43.88
C PHE A 270 -2.34 31.03 -44.45
N SER A 271 -3.05 31.28 -45.56
CA SER A 271 -3.94 30.30 -46.20
C SER A 271 -3.23 29.01 -46.59
N ARG A 272 -1.92 29.04 -46.88
CA ARG A 272 -1.17 27.83 -47.24
C ARG A 272 -0.96 26.91 -46.04
N GLU A 273 -0.47 27.46 -44.92
CA GLU A 273 -0.25 26.71 -43.69
C GLU A 273 -1.58 26.21 -43.10
N LEU A 274 -2.64 27.03 -43.21
CA LEU A 274 -3.99 26.62 -42.81
C LEU A 274 -4.52 25.49 -43.69
N ARG A 275 -4.33 25.55 -45.01
CA ARG A 275 -4.67 24.45 -45.93
C ARG A 275 -3.89 23.20 -45.62
N GLN A 276 -2.60 23.28 -45.36
CA GLN A 276 -1.80 22.12 -44.94
C GLN A 276 -2.36 21.49 -43.66
N LEU A 277 -2.72 22.31 -42.67
CA LEU A 277 -3.34 21.83 -41.44
C LEU A 277 -4.71 21.18 -41.71
N VAL A 278 -5.55 21.80 -42.53
CA VAL A 278 -6.85 21.24 -42.95
C VAL A 278 -6.68 19.92 -43.71
N ASP A 279 -5.70 19.83 -44.61
CA ASP A 279 -5.37 18.65 -45.40
C ASP A 279 -4.88 17.50 -44.51
N LEU A 280 -4.06 17.78 -43.50
CA LEU A 280 -3.63 16.80 -42.50
C LEU A 280 -4.79 16.33 -41.61
N LEU A 281 -5.71 17.24 -41.26
CA LEU A 281 -6.90 16.90 -40.47
C LEU A 281 -7.96 16.16 -41.30
N THR A 282 -7.90 16.24 -42.63
CA THR A 282 -8.81 15.60 -43.57
C THR A 282 -8.41 14.15 -43.80
N PRO A 283 -9.37 13.19 -43.74
CA PRO A 283 -9.08 11.82 -44.09
C PRO A 283 -8.67 11.69 -45.55
N LYS A 284 -7.48 11.16 -45.86
CA LYS A 284 -7.10 10.90 -47.26
C LYS A 284 -7.67 9.60 -47.81
N ILE A 285 -8.12 8.66 -46.98
CA ILE A 285 -8.48 7.30 -47.42
C ILE A 285 -9.71 6.75 -46.67
N GLN A 286 -10.52 5.95 -47.37
CA GLN A 286 -11.56 5.09 -46.80
C GLN A 286 -11.03 4.23 -45.62
N GLN A 287 -9.78 3.76 -45.71
CA GLN A 287 -9.08 3.02 -44.64
C GLN A 287 -9.01 3.83 -43.35
N GLU A 288 -8.72 5.14 -43.43
CA GLU A 288 -8.67 5.96 -42.23
C GLU A 288 -10.06 6.17 -41.62
N VAL A 289 -11.14 6.21 -42.42
CA VAL A 289 -12.51 6.23 -41.89
C VAL A 289 -12.83 4.92 -41.15
N GLU A 290 -12.35 3.78 -41.65
CA GLU A 290 -12.45 2.51 -40.93
C GLU A 290 -11.57 2.49 -39.67
N GLU A 291 -10.34 3.00 -39.70
CA GLU A 291 -9.50 3.17 -38.51
C GLU A 291 -10.19 4.07 -37.48
N GLN A 292 -10.94 5.09 -37.90
CA GLN A 292 -11.75 5.92 -37.00
C GLN A 292 -12.89 5.14 -36.36
N LYS A 293 -13.59 4.28 -37.14
CA LYS A 293 -14.64 3.42 -36.61
C LYS A 293 -14.05 2.40 -35.62
N LEU A 294 -12.90 1.82 -35.96
CA LEU A 294 -12.17 0.89 -35.10
C LEU A 294 -11.68 1.56 -33.82
N HIS A 295 -11.13 2.78 -33.90
CA HIS A 295 -10.70 3.55 -32.74
C HIS A 295 -11.89 3.88 -31.83
N LYS A 296 -13.02 4.34 -32.40
CA LYS A 296 -14.25 4.58 -31.63
C LYS A 296 -14.77 3.31 -30.96
N ALA A 297 -14.77 2.18 -31.67
CA ALA A 297 -15.14 0.89 -31.12
C ALA A 297 -14.18 0.46 -29.99
N ALA A 298 -12.88 0.63 -30.18
CA ALA A 298 -11.86 0.36 -29.17
C ALA A 298 -12.04 1.22 -27.93
N CYS A 299 -12.28 2.54 -28.08
CA CYS A 299 -12.57 3.43 -26.96
C CYS A 299 -13.84 3.00 -26.19
N LEU A 300 -14.88 2.57 -26.91
CA LEU A 300 -16.10 2.03 -26.30
C LEU A 300 -15.83 0.76 -25.49
N ILE A 301 -15.13 -0.22 -26.08
CA ILE A 301 -14.74 -1.45 -25.40
C ILE A 301 -13.87 -1.14 -24.17
N GLN A 302 -12.89 -0.25 -24.31
CA GLN A 302 -12.01 0.18 -23.23
C GLN A 302 -12.79 0.89 -22.12
N ALA A 303 -13.76 1.75 -22.44
CA ALA A 303 -14.61 2.41 -21.47
C ALA A 303 -15.48 1.41 -20.70
N TYR A 304 -16.10 0.47 -21.41
CA TYR A 304 -16.86 -0.63 -20.79
C TYR A 304 -15.98 -1.49 -19.89
N TRP A 305 -14.76 -1.83 -20.33
CA TRP A 305 -13.81 -2.62 -19.56
C TRP A 305 -13.30 -1.88 -18.31
N LYS A 306 -12.87 -0.62 -18.45
CA LYS A 306 -12.48 0.23 -17.31
C LYS A 306 -13.65 0.37 -16.32
N GLY A 307 -14.87 0.57 -16.81
CA GLY A 307 -16.08 0.61 -15.99
C GLY A 307 -16.37 -0.72 -15.28
N PHE A 308 -16.24 -1.86 -15.96
CA PHE A 308 -16.34 -3.19 -15.36
C PHE A 308 -15.29 -3.42 -14.27
N GLN A 309 -14.03 -3.05 -14.54
CA GLN A 309 -12.92 -3.17 -13.60
C GLN A 309 -13.15 -2.31 -12.35
N THR A 310 -13.61 -1.07 -12.50
CA THR A 310 -14.00 -0.21 -11.39
C THR A 310 -15.13 -0.83 -10.59
N ARG A 311 -16.20 -1.32 -11.23
CA ARG A 311 -17.30 -2.03 -10.55
C ARG A 311 -16.84 -3.27 -9.80
N LYS A 312 -15.90 -4.05 -10.36
CA LYS A 312 -15.30 -5.22 -9.69
C LYS A 312 -14.46 -4.81 -8.47
N ARG A 313 -13.72 -3.69 -8.53
CA ARG A 313 -13.01 -3.11 -7.38
C ARG A 313 -13.98 -2.61 -6.32
N LEU A 314 -15.02 -1.88 -6.71
CA LEU A 314 -16.07 -1.39 -5.81
C LEU A 314 -16.74 -2.53 -5.04
N LYS A 315 -17.05 -3.66 -5.69
CA LYS A 315 -17.59 -4.85 -5.02
C LYS A 315 -16.66 -5.42 -3.93
N LYS A 316 -15.33 -5.23 -4.04
CA LYS A 316 -14.36 -5.67 -3.03
C LYS A 316 -14.12 -4.65 -1.91
N LEU A 317 -14.50 -3.39 -2.10
CA LEU A 317 -14.25 -2.32 -1.12
C LEU A 317 -14.87 -2.60 0.25
N PRO A 318 -16.13 -3.07 0.41
CA PRO A 318 -16.68 -3.34 1.73
C PRO A 318 -15.84 -4.33 2.54
N SER A 319 -15.39 -5.42 1.91
CA SER A 319 -14.51 -6.40 2.56
C SER A 319 -13.16 -5.78 2.94
N ALA A 320 -12.58 -4.94 2.08
CA ALA A 320 -11.33 -4.26 2.36
C ALA A 320 -11.47 -3.23 3.51
N VAL A 321 -12.57 -2.49 3.54
CA VAL A 321 -12.89 -1.52 4.61
C VAL A 321 -13.10 -2.25 5.94
N ILE A 322 -13.83 -3.36 5.96
CA ILE A 322 -14.01 -4.16 7.18
C ILE A 322 -12.67 -4.71 7.67
N ALA A 323 -11.81 -5.21 6.77
CA ALA A 323 -10.47 -5.67 7.14
C ALA A 323 -9.61 -4.53 7.71
N LEU A 324 -9.64 -3.36 7.09
CA LEU A 324 -8.95 -2.16 7.57
C LEU A 324 -9.46 -1.75 8.95
N GLN A 325 -10.77 -1.67 9.15
CA GLN A 325 -11.40 -1.34 10.43
C GLN A 325 -11.02 -2.36 11.53
N ARG A 326 -11.01 -3.66 11.21
CA ARG A 326 -10.55 -4.71 12.14
C ARG A 326 -9.08 -4.52 12.52
N SER A 327 -8.22 -4.27 11.54
CA SER A 327 -6.79 -4.05 11.78
C SER A 327 -6.54 -2.80 12.63
N PHE A 328 -7.27 -1.72 12.38
CA PHE A 328 -7.18 -0.47 13.13
C PHE A 328 -7.64 -0.68 14.58
N ARG A 329 -8.75 -1.36 14.80
CA ARG A 329 -9.24 -1.70 16.15
C ARG A 329 -8.23 -2.55 16.91
N ALA A 330 -7.68 -3.59 16.28
CA ALA A 330 -6.66 -4.45 16.89
C ALA A 330 -5.39 -3.67 17.25
N LYS A 331 -4.91 -2.78 16.36
CA LYS A 331 -3.76 -1.90 16.64
C LYS A 331 -4.03 -0.96 17.81
N ARG A 332 -5.22 -0.36 17.85
CA ARG A 332 -5.65 0.53 18.95
C ARG A 332 -5.70 -0.21 20.29
N THR A 333 -6.25 -1.42 20.32
CA THR A 333 -6.27 -2.26 21.53
C THR A 333 -4.86 -2.63 22.00
N LYS A 334 -3.97 -2.99 21.08
CA LYS A 334 -2.57 -3.30 21.40
C LYS A 334 -1.84 -2.09 22.00
N MET A 335 -1.96 -0.91 21.38
CA MET A 335 -1.35 0.32 21.89
C MET A 335 -1.88 0.69 23.28
N LEU A 336 -3.18 0.53 23.52
CA LEU A 336 -3.78 0.79 24.82
C LEU A 336 -3.25 -0.17 25.90
N LEU A 337 -3.10 -1.46 25.56
CA LEU A 337 -2.58 -2.48 26.47
C LEU A 337 -1.10 -2.25 26.80
N GLU A 338 -0.29 -1.85 25.81
CA GLU A 338 1.12 -1.48 26.02
C GLU A 338 1.25 -0.24 26.91
N LEU A 339 0.43 0.79 26.69
CA LEU A 339 0.41 2.00 27.52
C LEU A 339 -0.02 1.68 28.96
N ASN A 340 -1.03 0.83 29.14
CA ASN A 340 -1.47 0.43 30.48
C ASN A 340 -0.38 -0.37 31.21
N ARG A 341 0.28 -1.31 30.53
CA ARG A 341 1.42 -2.05 31.08
C ARG A 341 2.56 -1.11 31.52
N GLN A 342 2.86 -0.08 30.73
CA GLN A 342 3.88 0.92 31.08
C GLN A 342 3.49 1.71 32.34
N LYS A 343 2.24 2.18 32.43
CA LYS A 343 1.73 2.87 33.61
C LYS A 343 1.79 1.98 34.86
N GLU A 344 1.36 0.73 34.75
CA GLU A 344 1.46 -0.24 35.85
C GLU A 344 2.92 -0.46 36.30
N GLU A 345 3.87 -0.54 35.36
CA GLU A 345 5.29 -0.66 35.67
C GLU A 345 5.88 0.59 36.35
N GLU A 346 5.47 1.78 35.93
CA GLU A 346 5.87 3.06 36.54
C GLU A 346 5.28 3.20 37.95
N ASP A 347 4.00 2.89 38.12
CA ASP A 347 3.32 2.90 39.42
C ASP A 347 3.98 1.92 40.39
N LEU A 348 4.34 0.72 39.94
CA LEU A 348 5.08 -0.25 40.74
C LEU A 348 6.47 0.28 41.13
N ARG A 349 7.21 0.91 40.20
CA ARG A 349 8.52 1.51 40.50
C ARG A 349 8.41 2.62 41.54
N LEU A 350 7.44 3.52 41.40
CA LEU A 350 7.19 4.61 42.35
C LEU A 350 6.80 4.07 43.72
N ARG A 351 5.90 3.08 43.78
CA ARG A 351 5.54 2.40 45.04
C ARG A 351 6.75 1.77 45.74
N LEU A 352 7.62 1.08 44.98
CA LEU A 352 8.84 0.48 45.53
C LEU A 352 9.84 1.55 46.00
N GLN A 353 9.98 2.68 45.30
CA GLN A 353 10.83 3.79 45.73
C GLN A 353 10.32 4.44 47.03
N LEU A 354 9.02 4.73 47.09
CA LEU A 354 8.38 5.27 48.30
C LEU A 354 8.51 4.31 49.48
N GLN A 355 8.33 3.01 49.26
CA GLN A 355 8.52 1.99 50.29
C GLN A 355 9.96 1.97 50.80
N LYS A 356 10.96 2.06 49.91
CA LYS A 356 12.38 2.15 50.29
C LYS A 356 12.68 3.41 51.11
N GLN A 357 12.16 4.57 50.70
CA GLN A 357 12.34 5.83 51.42
C GLN A 357 11.71 5.78 52.82
N ARG A 358 10.48 5.27 52.92
CA ARG A 358 9.80 5.07 54.21
C ARG A 358 10.58 4.12 55.12
N ALA A 359 11.07 3.00 54.58
CA ALA A 359 11.90 2.06 55.32
C ALA A 359 13.23 2.68 55.78
N MET A 360 13.86 3.50 54.94
CA MET A 360 15.10 4.21 55.28
C MET A 360 14.87 5.23 56.40
N ARG A 361 13.77 5.99 56.32
CA ARG A 361 13.37 6.95 57.36
C ARG A 361 13.13 6.24 58.68
N LEU A 362 12.31 5.19 58.69
CA LEU A 362 12.00 4.40 59.88
C LEU A 362 13.28 3.84 60.51
N SER A 363 14.20 3.30 59.70
CA SER A 363 15.48 2.79 60.19
C SER A 363 16.37 3.87 60.82
N ARG A 364 16.36 5.10 60.29
CA ARG A 364 17.11 6.23 60.84
C ARG A 364 16.51 6.69 62.17
N GLU A 365 15.18 6.81 62.23
CA GLU A 365 14.45 7.15 63.44
C GLU A 365 14.71 6.12 64.56
N SER A 366 14.62 4.83 64.25
CA SER A 366 14.95 3.77 65.22
C SER A 366 16.41 3.82 65.70
N ARG A 367 17.36 4.16 64.81
CA ARG A 367 18.77 4.28 65.18
C ARG A 367 19.02 5.49 66.10
N LEU A 368 18.40 6.62 65.78
CA LEU A 368 18.50 7.83 66.60
C LEU A 368 17.94 7.57 68.00
N SER A 369 16.75 6.97 68.08
CA SER A 369 16.12 6.59 69.35
C SER A 369 16.99 5.62 70.17
N MET A 370 17.67 4.65 69.53
CA MET A 370 18.62 3.79 70.25
C MET A 370 19.84 4.56 70.77
N LEU A 371 20.38 5.51 69.99
CA LEU A 371 21.54 6.31 70.41
C LEU A 371 21.21 7.26 71.57
N GLU A 372 19.98 7.78 71.63
CA GLU A 372 19.51 8.62 72.75
C GLU A 372 19.49 7.87 74.09
N ILE A 373 19.33 6.54 74.07
CA ILE A 373 19.26 5.70 75.28
C ILE A 373 20.65 5.24 75.73
N ILE A 374 21.64 5.14 74.82
CA ILE A 374 22.96 4.60 75.11
C ILE A 374 23.82 5.64 75.85
N HIS A 375 24.43 5.24 76.97
CA HIS A 375 25.35 6.12 77.70
C HIS A 375 26.55 6.54 76.83
N PRO A 376 26.96 7.83 76.81
CA PRO A 376 28.01 8.34 75.93
C PRO A 376 29.32 7.54 75.93
N GLY A 377 29.76 7.06 77.10
CA GLY A 377 30.98 6.24 77.22
C GLY A 377 30.90 4.82 76.62
N GLN A 378 29.69 4.31 76.32
CA GLN A 378 29.48 2.99 75.71
C GLN A 378 29.21 3.04 74.20
N VAL A 379 29.00 4.24 73.63
CA VAL A 379 28.68 4.44 72.21
C VAL A 379 29.74 3.80 71.30
N GLU A 380 31.02 3.92 71.65
CA GLU A 380 32.12 3.37 70.85
C GLU A 380 32.15 1.83 70.81
N LYS A 381 31.77 1.18 71.93
CA LYS A 381 31.66 -0.29 71.98
C LYS A 381 30.48 -0.74 71.11
N TYR A 382 29.35 -0.06 71.22
CA TYR A 382 28.16 -0.35 70.43
C TYR A 382 28.38 -0.17 68.93
N ASN A 383 29.09 0.89 68.53
CA ASN A 383 29.46 1.14 67.13
C ASN A 383 30.31 0.00 66.56
N ARG A 384 31.31 -0.51 67.31
CA ARG A 384 32.12 -1.67 66.90
C ARG A 384 31.29 -2.93 66.70
N GLU A 385 30.35 -3.22 67.60
CA GLU A 385 29.44 -4.37 67.44
C GLU A 385 28.53 -4.24 66.20
N ILE A 386 28.09 -3.01 65.89
CA ILE A 386 27.35 -2.74 64.64
C ILE A 386 28.24 -2.95 63.43
N GLU A 387 29.49 -2.49 63.46
CA GLU A 387 30.44 -2.68 62.36
C GLU A 387 30.69 -4.16 62.08
N GLU A 388 30.88 -4.99 63.11
CA GLU A 388 31.01 -6.44 62.96
C GLU A 388 29.76 -7.07 62.37
N LYS A 389 28.57 -6.74 62.90
CA LYS A 389 27.28 -7.22 62.35
C LYS A 389 27.07 -6.75 60.91
N SER A 390 27.49 -5.54 60.58
CA SER A 390 27.42 -4.96 59.24
C SER A 390 28.35 -5.69 58.30
N ALA A 391 29.59 -5.97 58.72
CA ALA A 391 30.56 -6.74 57.96
C ALA A 391 30.03 -8.15 57.65
N LEU A 392 29.47 -8.85 58.66
CA LEU A 392 28.83 -10.16 58.47
C LEU A 392 27.66 -10.08 57.48
N THR A 393 26.86 -9.02 57.56
CA THR A 393 25.73 -8.79 56.65
C THR A 393 26.21 -8.57 55.21
N ILE A 394 27.25 -7.75 55.01
CA ILE A 394 27.86 -7.50 53.70
C ILE A 394 28.43 -8.81 53.14
N GLN A 395 29.18 -9.56 53.93
CA GLN A 395 29.75 -10.85 53.53
C GLN A 395 28.66 -11.84 53.14
N LYS A 396 27.54 -11.92 53.88
CA LYS A 396 26.38 -12.75 53.54
C LYS A 396 25.76 -12.33 52.20
N HIS A 397 25.54 -11.03 51.99
CA HIS A 397 25.01 -10.51 50.73
C HIS A 397 25.95 -10.79 49.55
N TRP A 398 27.26 -10.70 49.77
CA TRP A 398 28.27 -11.00 48.77
C TRP A 398 28.29 -12.48 48.37
N ARG A 399 28.27 -13.40 49.34
CA ARG A 399 28.12 -14.84 49.08
C ARG A 399 26.86 -15.11 48.25
N GLY A 400 25.73 -14.52 48.64
CA GLY A 400 24.48 -14.66 47.88
C GLY A 400 24.53 -14.04 46.47
N TYR A 401 25.21 -12.90 46.29
CA TYR A 401 25.40 -12.29 44.98
C TYR A 401 26.26 -13.18 44.07
N ARG A 402 27.34 -13.75 44.62
CA ARG A 402 28.24 -14.67 43.90
C ARG A 402 27.47 -15.88 43.38
N GLU A 403 26.66 -16.52 44.23
CA GLU A 403 25.82 -17.64 43.80
C GLU A 403 24.79 -17.24 42.74
N ARG A 404 24.12 -16.10 42.89
CA ARG A 404 23.20 -15.59 41.85
C ARG A 404 23.92 -15.30 40.53
N LYS A 405 25.16 -14.81 40.58
CA LYS A 405 25.98 -14.57 39.38
C LYS A 405 26.33 -15.89 38.70
N ASN A 406 26.81 -16.89 39.44
CA ASN A 406 27.07 -18.24 38.92
C ASN A 406 25.81 -18.85 38.30
N PHE A 407 24.67 -18.77 39.00
CA PHE A 407 23.40 -19.27 38.48
C PHE A 407 22.97 -18.54 37.20
N ARG A 408 23.14 -17.21 37.12
CA ARG A 408 22.86 -16.45 35.90
C ARG A 408 23.72 -16.91 34.72
N GLN A 409 24.98 -17.28 34.97
CA GLN A 409 25.87 -17.84 33.94
C GLN A 409 25.45 -19.26 33.51
N GLN A 410 24.94 -20.07 34.43
CA GLN A 410 24.43 -21.42 34.15
C GLN A 410 23.01 -21.44 33.55
N ARG A 411 22.25 -20.35 33.70
CA ARG A 411 20.85 -20.30 33.27
C ARG A 411 20.66 -20.51 31.76
N PRO A 412 21.47 -19.93 30.86
CA PRO A 412 21.38 -20.21 29.43
C PRO A 412 21.57 -21.70 29.12
N SER A 413 22.62 -22.33 29.65
CA SER A 413 22.89 -23.76 29.41
C SER A 413 21.79 -24.66 29.97
N LEU A 414 21.21 -24.32 31.13
CA LEU A 414 20.04 -25.03 31.66
C LEU A 414 18.78 -24.85 30.79
N THR A 415 18.62 -23.69 30.15
CA THR A 415 17.51 -23.40 29.24
C THR A 415 17.67 -24.20 27.95
N GLU A 416 18.88 -24.23 27.40
CA GLU A 416 19.24 -25.05 26.24
C GLU A 416 19.05 -26.53 26.53
N TYR A 417 19.48 -27.01 27.70
CA TYR A 417 19.24 -28.40 28.12
C TYR A 417 17.74 -28.71 28.21
N LYS A 418 16.93 -27.83 28.81
CA LYS A 418 15.47 -28.02 28.86
C LYS A 418 14.83 -28.01 27.46
N ALA A 419 15.28 -27.14 26.57
CA ALA A 419 14.83 -27.11 25.18
C ALA A 419 15.20 -28.42 24.46
N ALA A 420 16.44 -28.88 24.62
CA ALA A 420 16.91 -30.15 24.07
C ALA A 420 16.10 -31.34 24.58
N VAL A 421 15.82 -31.43 25.89
CA VAL A 421 14.97 -32.49 26.47
C VAL A 421 13.55 -32.43 25.89
N THR A 422 13.02 -31.24 25.65
CA THR A 422 11.69 -31.06 25.05
C THR A 422 11.66 -31.59 23.62
N LEU A 423 12.68 -31.27 22.82
CA LEU A 423 12.84 -31.78 21.45
C LEU A 423 13.03 -33.31 21.44
N GLN A 424 13.90 -33.84 22.30
CA GLN A 424 14.14 -35.28 22.42
C GLN A 424 12.84 -36.03 22.77
N ARG A 425 12.03 -35.50 23.70
CA ARG A 425 10.71 -36.07 24.03
C ARG A 425 9.76 -36.05 22.85
N ALA A 426 9.73 -34.97 22.07
CA ALA A 426 8.91 -34.88 20.86
C ALA A 426 9.33 -35.92 19.81
N VAL A 427 10.64 -36.09 19.59
CA VAL A 427 11.20 -37.09 18.67
C VAL A 427 10.88 -38.51 19.14
N LEU A 428 11.06 -38.83 20.42
CA LEU A 428 10.71 -40.15 20.96
C LEU A 428 9.21 -40.47 20.79
N LYS A 429 8.32 -39.48 21.00
CA LYS A 429 6.88 -39.63 20.71
C LYS A 429 6.62 -39.89 19.22
N PHE A 430 7.30 -39.17 18.33
CA PHE A 430 7.20 -39.38 16.88
C PHE A 430 7.70 -40.78 16.47
N LEU A 431 8.84 -41.22 17.01
CA LEU A 431 9.38 -42.55 16.76
C LEU A 431 8.46 -43.65 17.30
N ALA A 432 7.86 -43.46 18.47
CA ALA A 432 6.85 -44.37 19.01
C ALA A 432 5.60 -44.44 18.11
N LYS A 433 5.13 -43.30 17.57
CA LYS A 433 4.05 -43.24 16.58
C LYS A 433 4.42 -44.00 15.31
N CYS A 434 5.65 -43.84 14.82
CA CYS A 434 6.16 -44.57 13.66
C CYS A 434 6.27 -46.07 13.91
N ARG A 435 6.78 -46.51 15.08
CA ARG A 435 6.83 -47.93 15.48
C ARG A 435 5.43 -48.53 15.58
N LYS A 436 4.44 -47.80 16.12
CA LYS A 436 3.03 -48.25 16.14
C LYS A 436 2.48 -48.42 14.73
N LYS A 437 2.71 -47.45 13.82
CA LYS A 437 2.34 -47.59 12.40
C LYS A 437 3.01 -48.82 11.77
N LYS A 438 4.32 -49.00 11.95
CA LYS A 438 5.04 -50.17 11.45
C LYS A 438 4.50 -51.48 12.02
N LYS A 439 4.16 -51.55 13.31
CA LYS A 439 3.53 -52.74 13.91
C LYS A 439 2.14 -53.02 13.34
N LEU A 440 1.33 -52.00 13.06
CA LEU A 440 0.05 -52.16 12.37
C LEU A 440 0.23 -52.74 10.95
N PHE A 441 1.29 -52.34 10.24
CA PHE A 441 1.63 -52.93 8.93
C PHE A 441 2.35 -54.28 9.02
N ALA A 442 3.10 -54.56 10.09
CA ALA A 442 3.74 -55.86 10.29
C ALA A 442 2.76 -56.94 10.77
N SER A 443 1.70 -56.53 11.49
CA SER A 443 0.58 -57.40 11.88
C SER A 443 -0.44 -57.60 10.77
N TRP A 444 -0.27 -56.93 9.61
CA TRP A 444 -0.74 -57.52 8.36
C TRP A 444 0.09 -58.79 8.14
N HIS A 445 -0.36 -59.89 8.77
CA HIS A 445 -0.16 -61.20 8.21
C HIS A 445 -0.72 -61.08 6.79
N GLY A 446 0.18 -60.94 5.80
CA GLY A 446 -0.22 -61.07 4.41
C GLY A 446 -1.10 -62.32 4.37
N LEU A 447 -2.35 -62.14 3.90
CA LEU A 447 -3.40 -63.16 3.83
C LEU A 447 -2.76 -64.54 3.95
N GLN A 448 -2.92 -65.23 5.09
CA GLN A 448 -2.11 -66.40 5.42
C GLN A 448 -2.18 -67.50 4.35
N GLU A 449 -3.16 -67.41 3.45
CA GLU A 449 -3.42 -68.28 2.31
C GLU A 449 -2.78 -67.80 0.98
N LEU A 450 -2.11 -66.65 0.92
CA LEU A 450 -1.51 -66.09 -0.30
C LEU A 450 -0.05 -66.54 -0.46
N THR A 451 0.18 -67.85 -0.44
CA THR A 451 1.44 -68.47 -0.86
C THR A 451 1.79 -68.01 -2.28
N ASP A 452 3.07 -67.91 -2.64
CA ASP A 452 3.46 -67.49 -4.00
C ASP A 452 2.82 -68.38 -5.08
N ALA A 453 2.64 -69.67 -4.81
CA ALA A 453 1.89 -70.59 -5.66
C ALA A 453 0.43 -70.15 -5.84
N ARG A 454 -0.30 -69.84 -4.75
CA ARG A 454 -1.66 -69.32 -4.82
C ARG A 454 -1.73 -67.96 -5.50
N ARG A 455 -0.69 -67.13 -5.36
CA ARG A 455 -0.58 -65.84 -6.03
C ARG A 455 -0.46 -66.01 -7.56
N VAL A 456 0.33 -66.99 -8.01
CA VAL A 456 0.42 -67.38 -9.43
C VAL A 456 -0.91 -67.98 -9.91
N GLU A 457 -1.55 -68.81 -9.11
CA GLU A 457 -2.84 -69.44 -9.43
C GLU A 457 -3.97 -68.40 -9.54
N LEU A 458 -4.03 -67.45 -8.61
CA LEU A 458 -4.95 -66.30 -8.69
C LEU A 458 -4.65 -65.42 -9.90
N LYS A 459 -3.36 -65.22 -10.22
CA LYS A 459 -2.97 -64.48 -11.41
C LYS A 459 -3.39 -65.22 -12.69
N GLN A 460 -3.25 -66.54 -12.73
CA GLN A 460 -3.76 -67.37 -13.82
C GLN A 460 -5.29 -67.30 -13.92
N GLN A 461 -6.02 -67.37 -12.79
CA GLN A 461 -7.48 -67.19 -12.80
C GLN A 461 -7.88 -65.82 -13.34
N VAL A 462 -7.16 -64.77 -12.98
CA VAL A 462 -7.38 -63.41 -13.50
C VAL A 462 -7.07 -63.37 -14.99
N ASP A 463 -5.93 -63.91 -15.44
CA ASP A 463 -5.55 -63.94 -16.85
C ASP A 463 -6.55 -64.74 -17.69
N ASP A 464 -7.05 -65.88 -17.18
CA ASP A 464 -8.09 -66.68 -17.82
C ASP A 464 -9.46 -65.99 -17.83
N TYR A 465 -9.76 -65.18 -16.81
CA TYR A 465 -10.95 -64.34 -16.80
C TYR A 465 -10.84 -63.20 -17.83
N VAL A 466 -9.70 -62.52 -17.89
CA VAL A 466 -9.43 -61.46 -18.88
C VAL A 466 -9.45 -62.00 -20.30
N LYS A 467 -8.94 -63.21 -20.55
CA LYS A 467 -9.05 -63.88 -21.84
C LYS A 467 -10.50 -64.19 -22.23
N ARG A 468 -11.34 -64.59 -21.28
CA ARG A 468 -12.79 -64.83 -21.50
C ARG A 468 -13.59 -63.53 -21.66
N HIS A 469 -13.11 -62.44 -21.07
CA HIS A 469 -13.75 -61.13 -21.10
C HIS A 469 -12.77 -60.07 -21.62
N PRO A 470 -12.44 -60.10 -22.93
CA PRO A 470 -11.63 -59.05 -23.52
C PRO A 470 -12.33 -57.70 -23.33
N GLY A 471 -11.61 -56.75 -22.74
CA GLY A 471 -12.11 -55.40 -22.56
C GLY A 471 -12.42 -54.75 -23.90
N SER A 472 -13.52 -53.99 -23.97
CA SER A 472 -13.82 -53.16 -25.14
C SER A 472 -12.63 -52.26 -25.45
N GLN A 473 -12.23 -52.12 -26.72
CA GLN A 473 -11.13 -51.21 -27.10
C GLN A 473 -11.51 -49.78 -26.70
N MET A 474 -10.89 -49.29 -25.62
CA MET A 474 -11.03 -47.90 -25.17
C MET A 474 -9.85 -47.09 -25.70
N SER A 475 -10.12 -45.88 -26.19
CA SER A 475 -9.07 -44.94 -26.54
C SER A 475 -8.21 -44.56 -25.32
N ASP A 476 -6.93 -44.25 -25.54
CA ASP A 476 -6.00 -43.81 -24.49
C ASP A 476 -6.46 -42.51 -23.79
N VAL A 477 -7.26 -41.69 -24.47
CA VAL A 477 -7.88 -40.50 -23.88
C VAL A 477 -9.01 -40.89 -22.93
N ALA A 478 -9.92 -41.76 -23.37
CA ALA A 478 -11.05 -42.22 -22.55
C ALA A 478 -10.58 -43.02 -21.32
N SER A 479 -9.47 -43.77 -21.42
CA SER A 479 -8.90 -44.49 -20.29
C SER A 479 -8.34 -43.54 -19.22
N ARG A 480 -7.67 -42.46 -19.62
CA ARG A 480 -7.19 -41.41 -18.71
C ARG A 480 -8.31 -40.64 -18.05
N GLU A 481 -9.37 -40.32 -18.80
CA GLU A 481 -10.55 -39.65 -18.25
C GLU A 481 -11.28 -40.53 -17.22
N LEU A 482 -11.47 -41.81 -17.52
CA LEU A 482 -12.08 -42.76 -16.58
C LEU A 482 -11.21 -42.94 -15.33
N HIS A 483 -9.89 -43.00 -15.50
CA HIS A 483 -8.95 -43.02 -14.37
C HIS A 483 -9.07 -41.76 -13.51
N ALA A 484 -9.14 -40.58 -14.13
CA ALA A 484 -9.31 -39.32 -13.41
C ALA A 484 -10.64 -39.28 -12.63
N GLN A 485 -11.75 -39.71 -13.25
CA GLN A 485 -13.05 -39.80 -12.58
C GLN A 485 -13.06 -40.80 -11.42
N ALA A 486 -12.41 -41.97 -11.59
CA ALA A 486 -12.28 -42.94 -10.51
C ALA A 486 -11.47 -42.38 -9.34
N GLN A 487 -10.39 -41.65 -9.63
CA GLN A 487 -9.56 -41.01 -8.62
C GLN A 487 -10.30 -39.88 -7.90
N GLU A 488 -11.11 -39.10 -8.62
CA GLU A 488 -11.98 -38.07 -8.05
C GLU A 488 -13.04 -38.69 -7.11
N ARG A 489 -13.71 -39.76 -7.53
CA ARG A 489 -14.67 -40.49 -6.67
C ARG A 489 -14.00 -41.04 -5.41
N LEU A 490 -12.77 -41.55 -5.53
CA LEU A 490 -11.98 -42.04 -4.40
C LEU A 490 -11.57 -40.91 -3.45
N GLN A 491 -11.25 -39.72 -3.97
CA GLN A 491 -11.03 -38.53 -3.15
C GLN A 491 -12.29 -38.10 -2.41
N HIS A 492 -13.45 -38.07 -3.08
CA HIS A 492 -14.73 -37.79 -2.44
C HIS A 492 -15.06 -38.78 -1.33
N TYR A 493 -14.83 -40.08 -1.57
CA TYR A 493 -14.96 -41.11 -0.53
C TYR A 493 -14.05 -40.81 0.67
N PHE A 494 -12.77 -40.48 0.46
CA PHE A 494 -11.87 -40.15 1.57
C PHE A 494 -12.24 -38.86 2.31
N MET A 495 -12.81 -37.87 1.63
CA MET A 495 -13.31 -36.65 2.26
C MET A 495 -14.52 -36.93 3.16
N GLY A 496 -15.44 -37.82 2.74
CA GLY A 496 -16.64 -38.19 3.48
C GLY A 496 -16.42 -39.25 4.57
N ARG A 497 -15.42 -40.13 4.41
CA ARG A 497 -15.19 -41.30 5.26
C ARG A 497 -15.14 -40.98 6.75
N ALA A 498 -14.45 -39.92 7.15
CA ALA A 498 -14.32 -39.55 8.56
C ALA A 498 -15.67 -39.10 9.19
N ILE A 499 -16.59 -38.59 8.37
CA ILE A 499 -17.94 -38.22 8.80
C ILE A 499 -18.81 -39.47 8.90
N GLU A 500 -18.74 -40.36 7.90
CA GLU A 500 -19.47 -41.64 7.89
C GLU A 500 -19.04 -42.56 9.04
N GLU A 501 -17.74 -42.70 9.31
CA GLU A 501 -17.23 -43.50 10.43
C GLU A 501 -17.74 -42.99 11.78
N ARG A 502 -17.82 -41.65 11.96
CA ARG A 502 -18.39 -41.06 13.19
C ARG A 502 -19.90 -41.31 13.28
N ALA A 503 -20.62 -41.20 12.17
CA ALA A 503 -22.05 -41.49 12.12
C ALA A 503 -22.34 -42.97 12.43
N GLN A 504 -21.51 -43.88 11.91
CA GLN A 504 -21.59 -45.31 12.17
C GLN A 504 -21.29 -45.63 13.65
N GLN A 505 -20.20 -45.08 14.20
CA GLN A 505 -19.89 -45.21 15.64
C GLN A 505 -21.03 -44.66 16.52
N HIS A 506 -21.65 -43.55 16.11
CA HIS A 506 -22.80 -43.01 16.80
C HIS A 506 -24.00 -43.95 16.76
N ARG A 507 -24.28 -44.57 15.59
CA ARG A 507 -25.36 -45.55 15.43
C ARG A 507 -25.11 -46.81 16.28
N GLU A 508 -23.89 -47.32 16.30
CA GLU A 508 -23.49 -48.47 17.11
C GLU A 508 -23.60 -48.16 18.61
N ALA A 509 -23.15 -46.98 19.05
CA ALA A 509 -23.30 -46.54 20.43
C ALA A 509 -24.78 -46.37 20.82
N LEU A 510 -25.61 -45.85 19.92
CA LEU A 510 -27.05 -45.72 20.12
C LEU A 510 -27.72 -47.10 20.22
N MET A 511 -27.39 -48.02 19.32
CA MET A 511 -27.91 -49.40 19.37
C MET A 511 -27.49 -50.11 20.66
N ALA A 512 -26.23 -49.98 21.07
CA ALA A 512 -25.77 -50.52 22.34
C ALA A 512 -26.53 -49.92 23.53
N GLN A 513 -26.76 -48.60 23.52
CA GLN A 513 -27.56 -47.94 24.53
C GLN A 513 -29.01 -48.47 24.56
N ILE A 514 -29.65 -48.62 23.39
CA ILE A 514 -31.01 -49.18 23.28
C ILE A 514 -31.04 -50.60 23.85
N SER A 515 -30.10 -51.47 23.47
CA SER A 515 -30.00 -52.83 24.01
C SER A 515 -29.84 -52.83 25.54
N THR A 516 -28.98 -51.96 26.08
CA THR A 516 -28.82 -51.86 27.55
C THR A 516 -30.09 -51.36 28.24
N ASN A 517 -30.83 -50.43 27.62
CA ASN A 517 -32.11 -49.95 28.18
C ASN A 517 -33.18 -51.04 28.14
N ILE A 518 -33.25 -51.83 27.06
CA ILE A 518 -34.17 -52.97 26.96
C ILE A 518 -33.86 -53.99 28.06
N GLU A 519 -32.59 -54.35 28.24
CA GLU A 519 -32.19 -55.28 29.32
C GLU A 519 -32.53 -54.75 30.71
N GLN A 520 -32.39 -53.44 30.94
CA GLN A 520 -32.79 -52.81 32.21
C GLN A 520 -34.30 -52.87 32.43
N LEU A 521 -35.10 -52.57 31.39
CA LEU A 521 -36.56 -52.64 31.47
C LEU A 521 -37.06 -54.08 31.68
N MET A 522 -36.41 -55.06 31.05
CA MET A 522 -36.73 -56.48 31.26
C MET A 522 -36.42 -56.96 32.69
N LYS A 523 -35.51 -56.27 33.38
CA LYS A 523 -35.13 -56.55 34.78
C LYS A 523 -35.79 -55.58 35.77
N ALA A 524 -36.82 -54.85 35.36
CA ALA A 524 -37.48 -53.88 36.24
C ALA A 524 -38.17 -54.60 37.42
N PRO A 525 -37.93 -54.17 38.67
CA PRO A 525 -38.57 -54.74 39.84
C PRO A 525 -40.08 -54.46 39.84
N SER A 526 -40.86 -55.31 40.52
CA SER A 526 -42.27 -55.02 40.70
C SER A 526 -42.45 -53.77 41.59
N LEU A 527 -43.56 -53.04 41.41
CA LEU A 527 -43.86 -51.82 42.19
C LEU A 527 -43.86 -52.04 43.72
N LYS A 528 -43.99 -53.29 44.19
CA LYS A 528 -43.96 -53.63 45.62
C LYS A 528 -42.54 -53.80 46.17
N GLU A 529 -41.56 -54.09 45.31
CA GLU A 529 -40.17 -54.41 45.70
C GLU A 529 -39.22 -53.22 45.51
N ALA A 530 -39.66 -52.17 44.82
CA ALA A 530 -38.83 -50.99 44.55
C ALA A 530 -38.58 -50.17 45.83
N GLU A 531 -37.37 -50.25 46.38
CA GLU A 531 -36.93 -49.44 47.53
C GLU A 531 -35.85 -48.42 47.16
N GLY A 532 -35.89 -47.26 47.84
CA GLY A 532 -34.81 -46.26 47.79
C GLY A 532 -34.62 -45.57 46.43
N LYS A 533 -33.43 -45.75 45.82
CA LYS A 533 -32.97 -45.02 44.63
C LYS A 533 -33.08 -45.80 43.32
N GLU A 534 -33.63 -47.01 43.33
CA GLU A 534 -33.88 -47.80 42.12
C GLU A 534 -34.72 -47.06 41.05
N PRO A 535 -35.82 -46.34 41.38
CA PRO A 535 -36.60 -45.63 40.35
C PRO A 535 -35.82 -44.52 39.66
N GLU A 536 -34.75 -43.99 40.26
CA GLU A 536 -33.88 -43.00 39.61
C GLU A 536 -33.10 -43.59 38.42
N GLN A 537 -32.91 -44.91 38.38
CA GLN A 537 -32.19 -45.59 37.29
C GLN A 537 -33.02 -45.69 36.00
N PHE A 538 -34.35 -45.66 36.11
CA PHE A 538 -35.29 -45.71 34.98
C PHE A 538 -35.62 -44.33 34.41
N LEU A 539 -34.98 -43.27 34.90
CA LEU A 539 -35.13 -41.93 34.36
C LEU A 539 -34.39 -41.78 33.04
N SER A 540 -35.05 -41.15 32.07
CA SER A 540 -34.41 -40.73 30.82
C SER A 540 -33.21 -39.82 31.10
N ARG A 541 -32.06 -40.11 30.47
CA ARG A 541 -30.88 -39.23 30.50
C ARG A 541 -31.15 -37.87 29.86
N SER A 542 -32.12 -37.80 28.94
CA SER A 542 -32.57 -36.55 28.33
C SER A 542 -33.55 -35.85 29.29
N ARG A 543 -33.11 -34.72 29.86
CA ARG A 543 -33.90 -33.90 30.79
C ARG A 543 -35.24 -33.41 30.22
N PRO A 544 -35.33 -32.94 28.96
CA PRO A 544 -36.62 -32.51 28.44
C PRO A 544 -37.58 -33.68 28.19
N VAL A 545 -37.08 -34.85 27.75
CA VAL A 545 -37.90 -36.07 27.66
C VAL A 545 -38.44 -36.46 29.03
N ALA A 546 -37.59 -36.44 30.08
CA ALA A 546 -38.01 -36.73 31.44
C ALA A 546 -39.04 -35.71 31.97
N ALA A 547 -38.88 -34.42 31.65
CA ALA A 547 -39.83 -33.38 32.02
C ALA A 547 -41.19 -33.57 31.32
N LYS A 548 -41.20 -33.88 30.01
CA LYS A 548 -42.42 -34.15 29.24
C LYS A 548 -43.13 -35.41 29.75
N ALA A 549 -42.38 -36.47 30.04
CA ALA A 549 -42.93 -37.68 30.66
C ALA A 549 -43.55 -37.40 32.04
N LYS A 550 -42.88 -36.59 32.88
CA LYS A 550 -43.42 -36.17 34.19
C LYS A 550 -44.71 -35.35 34.03
N GLN A 551 -44.77 -34.43 33.06
CA GLN A 551 -45.97 -33.66 32.77
C GLN A 551 -47.12 -34.56 32.31
N ALA A 552 -46.86 -35.48 31.38
CA ALA A 552 -47.85 -36.46 30.90
C ALA A 552 -48.37 -37.36 32.03
N HIS A 553 -47.49 -37.79 32.94
CA HIS A 553 -47.91 -38.56 34.10
C HIS A 553 -48.78 -37.73 35.06
N LEU A 554 -48.41 -36.47 35.32
CA LEU A 554 -49.21 -35.56 36.16
C LEU A 554 -50.57 -35.24 35.54
N THR A 555 -50.67 -35.09 34.22
CA THR A 555 -51.96 -34.90 33.54
C THR A 555 -52.83 -36.14 33.67
N THR A 556 -52.22 -37.33 33.53
CA THR A 556 -52.92 -38.61 33.73
C THR A 556 -53.43 -38.75 35.16
N LEU A 557 -52.61 -38.43 36.17
CA LEU A 557 -53.03 -38.46 37.59
C LEU A 557 -54.16 -37.47 37.89
N LYS A 558 -54.06 -36.24 37.35
CA LYS A 558 -55.13 -35.23 37.50
C LYS A 558 -56.44 -35.69 36.87
N HIS A 559 -56.37 -36.39 35.73
CA HIS A 559 -57.53 -36.96 35.07
C HIS A 559 -58.14 -38.12 35.88
N ILE A 560 -57.32 -39.05 36.38
CA ILE A 560 -57.78 -40.15 37.24
C ILE A 560 -58.48 -39.60 38.50
N GLN A 561 -57.96 -38.53 39.10
CA GLN A 561 -58.56 -37.87 40.26
C GLN A 561 -59.75 -36.95 39.92
N ALA A 562 -60.04 -36.73 38.63
CA ALA A 562 -61.16 -35.91 38.22
C ALA A 562 -62.49 -36.58 38.63
N PRO A 563 -63.49 -35.80 39.05
CA PRO A 563 -64.83 -36.31 39.35
C PRO A 563 -65.39 -37.06 38.13
N TRP A 564 -66.18 -38.10 38.39
CA TRP A 564 -66.76 -38.98 37.36
C TRP A 564 -67.47 -38.20 36.22
N TRP A 565 -68.08 -37.05 36.51
CA TRP A 565 -68.74 -36.23 35.47
C TRP A 565 -67.80 -35.61 34.44
N LYS A 566 -66.51 -35.44 34.76
CA LYS A 566 -65.50 -34.98 33.78
C LYS A 566 -65.03 -36.11 32.86
N LYS A 567 -65.35 -37.36 33.21
CA LYS A 567 -65.03 -38.57 32.44
C LYS A 567 -66.23 -39.06 31.62
N LEU A 568 -67.34 -38.31 31.63
CA LEU A 568 -68.50 -38.64 30.80
C LEU A 568 -68.14 -38.47 29.32
N GLY A 569 -68.23 -39.57 28.58
CA GLY A 569 -67.97 -39.61 27.14
C GLY A 569 -66.70 -40.37 26.75
N GLU A 570 -65.87 -40.79 27.70
CA GLU A 570 -64.71 -41.64 27.43
C GLU A 570 -65.13 -43.11 27.54
N GLU A 571 -65.03 -43.86 26.45
CA GLU A 571 -65.21 -45.32 26.50
C GLU A 571 -64.03 -45.96 27.25
N PRO A 572 -64.22 -47.08 27.99
CA PRO A 572 -63.18 -47.73 28.80
C PRO A 572 -61.99 -48.34 28.01
N GLY A 573 -61.77 -47.92 26.76
CA GLY A 573 -60.64 -48.27 25.92
C GLY A 573 -60.02 -47.10 25.16
N ASP A 574 -60.51 -45.86 25.33
CA ASP A 574 -59.83 -44.68 24.79
C ASP A 574 -58.58 -44.42 25.64
N GLU A 575 -57.50 -45.15 25.31
CA GLU A 575 -56.15 -44.74 25.65
C GLU A 575 -56.03 -43.29 25.22
N MET A 576 -55.86 -42.38 26.20
CA MET A 576 -55.66 -40.95 25.93
C MET A 576 -54.71 -40.83 24.75
N ASP A 577 -55.26 -40.43 23.59
CA ASP A 577 -54.51 -40.25 22.36
C ASP A 577 -53.63 -39.03 22.63
N VAL A 578 -52.46 -39.29 23.23
CA VAL A 578 -51.40 -38.29 23.39
C VAL A 578 -51.22 -37.75 21.98
N PRO A 579 -51.49 -36.45 21.72
CA PRO A 579 -51.59 -35.93 20.37
C PRO A 579 -50.38 -36.39 19.57
N LYS A 580 -50.58 -37.33 18.64
CA LYS A 580 -49.47 -37.93 17.87
C LYS A 580 -48.71 -36.84 17.11
N ASP A 581 -49.39 -35.74 16.79
CA ASP A 581 -48.82 -34.56 16.14
C ASP A 581 -47.76 -33.82 16.99
N GLU A 582 -47.79 -33.90 18.33
CA GLU A 582 -46.74 -33.28 19.15
C GLU A 582 -45.52 -34.19 19.40
N LEU A 583 -45.61 -35.48 19.09
CA LEU A 583 -44.47 -36.40 19.21
C LEU A 583 -43.52 -36.30 18.01
N SER A 584 -44.05 -36.04 16.82
CA SER A 584 -43.26 -35.98 15.58
C SER A 584 -42.40 -34.72 15.48
N ILE A 585 -42.86 -33.58 16.01
CA ILE A 585 -42.16 -32.29 15.83
C ILE A 585 -40.89 -32.17 16.71
N ASP A 586 -40.80 -32.87 17.85
CA ASP A 586 -39.72 -32.66 18.83
C ASP A 586 -38.70 -33.82 18.97
N LEU A 587 -38.95 -35.01 18.42
CA LEU A 587 -37.96 -36.11 18.52
C LEU A 587 -36.63 -35.76 17.85
N GLY A 588 -36.66 -34.93 16.79
CA GLY A 588 -35.45 -34.45 16.11
C GLY A 588 -34.62 -33.46 16.92
N THR A 589 -35.23 -32.73 17.86
CA THR A 589 -34.56 -31.68 18.67
C THR A 589 -34.10 -32.19 20.04
N LEU A 590 -34.67 -33.28 20.54
CA LEU A 590 -34.42 -33.78 21.90
C LEU A 590 -33.12 -34.59 22.05
N PHE A 591 -32.52 -35.06 20.95
CA PHE A 591 -31.22 -35.75 20.94
C PHE A 591 -30.05 -34.84 20.51
N ILE A 592 -30.19 -33.52 20.63
CA ILE A 592 -29.09 -32.56 20.42
C ILE A 592 -28.13 -32.60 21.63
N GLY A 593 -27.45 -33.73 21.81
CA GLY A 593 -26.20 -33.82 22.57
C GLY A 593 -24.97 -33.64 21.68
N GLY A 594 -25.16 -33.52 20.36
CA GLY A 594 -24.11 -33.30 19.38
C GLY A 594 -23.81 -31.82 19.21
N THR A 595 -22.55 -31.45 19.42
CA THR A 595 -21.97 -30.15 19.09
C THR A 595 -22.49 -29.65 17.74
N LYS A 596 -23.07 -28.44 17.72
CA LYS A 596 -23.30 -27.71 16.46
C LYS A 596 -21.98 -27.72 15.66
N PRO A 597 -22.00 -28.14 14.38
CA PRO A 597 -20.85 -27.93 13.51
C PRO A 597 -20.59 -26.42 13.37
N PRO A 598 -19.33 -26.02 13.12
CA PRO A 598 -18.88 -24.62 13.16
C PRO A 598 -19.58 -23.70 12.17
#